data_AF-A0A1S3RDE6-F1
#
_entry.id   AF-A0A1S3RDE6-F1
#
_cell.length_a   1.000
_cell.length_b   1.000
_cell.length_c   1.000
_cell.angle_alpha   90.00
_cell.angle_beta   90.00
_cell.angle_gamma   90.00
#
_symmetry.space_group_name_H-M   'P 1'
#
loop_
_entity.id
_entity.type
_entity.pdbx_description
1 polymer ?
#
loop_
_entity_poly.entity_id
_entity_poly.type
_entity_poly.pdbx_seq_one_letter_code
_entity_poly.pdbx_strand_id
1 'polypeptide(L)'
;MADASASMTLATIPLIGFTLLAGFYLTTLNVRWTLVSVTVTAVLVTQLLLKLRRRDALTERRVCVLVLGDIGRSPRMQYHALSLSKHGYSVTFVGFPGTKPHQDVIGDERITIIPITEVKGLQVGPRMVSYVTKVILQSLQLLLVLLKTDVQSHILMQNPPGLPSIVVTWLVCY
;
A
#
# COMPACT_ATOMS: atom_id res chain seq x y z
N MET A 1 -71.15 -32.15 -33.29
CA MET A 1 -70.19 -32.50 -32.21
C MET A 1 -68.74 -32.54 -32.69
N ALA A 2 -68.44 -32.51 -34.00
CA ALA A 2 -67.08 -32.50 -34.56
C ALA A 2 -66.42 -31.10 -34.64
N ASP A 3 -67.19 -30.01 -34.66
CA ASP A 3 -66.64 -28.65 -34.86
C ASP A 3 -65.98 -28.04 -33.61
N ALA A 4 -66.34 -28.53 -32.42
CA ALA A 4 -65.78 -28.05 -31.15
C ALA A 4 -64.37 -28.60 -30.88
N SER A 5 -64.05 -29.83 -31.32
CA SER A 5 -62.71 -30.40 -31.13
C SER A 5 -61.67 -29.81 -32.09
N ALA A 6 -62.07 -29.47 -33.33
CA ALA A 6 -61.20 -28.84 -34.32
C ALA A 6 -60.83 -27.39 -33.99
N SER A 7 -61.75 -26.63 -33.37
CA SER A 7 -61.49 -25.26 -32.91
C SER A 7 -60.61 -25.24 -31.65
N MET A 8 -60.72 -26.23 -30.76
CA MET A 8 -59.86 -26.36 -29.59
C MET A 8 -58.43 -26.81 -29.94
N THR A 9 -58.22 -27.62 -30.98
CA THR A 9 -56.87 -27.98 -31.45
C THR A 9 -56.18 -26.83 -32.18
N LEU A 10 -56.93 -25.99 -32.91
CA LEU A 10 -56.37 -24.84 -33.63
C LEU A 10 -55.85 -23.74 -32.71
N ALA A 11 -56.45 -23.57 -31.52
CA ALA A 11 -56.05 -22.54 -30.54
C ALA A 11 -54.95 -23.02 -29.57
N THR A 12 -54.82 -24.32 -29.33
CA THR A 12 -53.84 -24.88 -28.38
C THR A 12 -52.43 -24.95 -28.94
N ILE A 13 -52.28 -25.26 -30.23
CA ILE A 13 -50.98 -25.30 -30.92
C ILE A 13 -50.24 -23.94 -30.90
N PRO A 14 -50.87 -22.79 -31.25
CA PRO A 14 -50.18 -21.49 -31.19
C PRO A 14 -49.89 -21.05 -29.75
N LEU A 15 -50.72 -21.45 -28.77
CA LEU A 15 -50.48 -21.16 -27.36
C LEU A 15 -49.24 -21.90 -26.83
N ILE A 16 -49.07 -23.18 -27.19
CA ILE A 16 -47.87 -23.97 -26.85
C ILE A 16 -46.63 -23.43 -27.56
N GLY A 17 -46.77 -23.04 -28.84
CA GLY A 17 -45.69 -22.40 -29.58
C GLY A 17 -45.23 -21.10 -28.90
N PHE A 18 -46.18 -20.26 -28.47
CA PHE A 18 -45.90 -18.99 -27.80
C PHE A 18 -45.23 -19.19 -26.42
N THR A 19 -45.66 -20.17 -25.62
CA THR A 19 -45.04 -20.45 -24.31
C THR A 19 -43.62 -20.99 -24.45
N LEU A 20 -43.35 -21.85 -25.44
CA LEU A 20 -41.99 -22.33 -25.73
C LEU A 20 -41.07 -21.20 -26.21
N LEU A 21 -41.56 -20.32 -27.07
CA LEU A 21 -40.80 -19.16 -27.59
C LEU A 21 -40.53 -18.14 -26.48
N ALA A 22 -41.53 -17.84 -25.64
CA ALA A 22 -41.36 -16.96 -24.49
C ALA A 22 -40.39 -17.56 -23.46
N GLY A 23 -40.47 -18.87 -23.21
CA GLY A 23 -39.53 -19.60 -22.34
C GLY A 23 -38.09 -19.54 -22.87
N PHE A 24 -37.89 -19.76 -24.18
CA PHE A 24 -36.58 -19.64 -24.82
C PHE A 24 -36.05 -18.20 -24.81
N TYR A 25 -36.93 -17.21 -25.00
CA TYR A 25 -36.54 -15.80 -24.93
C TYR A 25 -36.13 -15.38 -23.52
N LEU A 26 -36.84 -15.85 -22.48
CA LEU A 26 -36.50 -15.59 -21.08
C LEU A 26 -35.18 -16.26 -20.66
N THR A 27 -34.92 -17.49 -21.10
CA THR A 27 -33.65 -18.19 -20.81
C THR A 27 -32.47 -17.52 -21.50
N THR A 28 -32.61 -17.13 -22.78
CA THR A 28 -31.56 -16.40 -23.50
C THR A 28 -31.32 -15.00 -22.95
N LEU A 29 -32.36 -14.31 -22.46
CA LEU A 29 -32.23 -13.03 -21.77
C LEU A 29 -31.41 -13.19 -20.47
N ASN A 30 -31.72 -14.21 -19.66
CA ASN A 30 -30.99 -14.50 -18.42
C ASN A 30 -29.52 -14.84 -18.69
N VAL A 31 -29.23 -15.65 -19.71
CA VAL A 31 -27.84 -16.01 -20.10
C VAL A 31 -27.06 -14.77 -20.59
N ARG A 32 -27.71 -13.84 -21.30
CA ARG A 32 -27.06 -12.59 -21.72
C ARG A 32 -26.72 -11.70 -20.54
N TRP A 33 -27.63 -11.53 -19.57
CA TRP A 33 -27.37 -10.72 -18.39
C TRP A 33 -26.31 -11.33 -17.47
N THR A 34 -26.24 -12.66 -17.34
CA THR A 34 -25.18 -13.32 -16.58
C THR A 34 -23.81 -13.13 -17.25
N LEU A 35 -23.71 -13.27 -18.57
CA LEU A 35 -22.47 -12.99 -19.31
C LEU A 35 -22.04 -11.53 -19.19
N VAL A 36 -22.97 -10.58 -19.29
CA VAL A 36 -22.68 -9.15 -19.10
C VAL A 36 -22.20 -8.88 -17.67
N SER A 37 -22.85 -9.46 -16.65
CA SER A 37 -22.43 -9.30 -15.24
C SER A 37 -21.03 -9.88 -14.98
N VAL A 38 -20.74 -11.07 -15.52
CA VAL A 38 -19.42 -11.72 -15.37
C VAL A 38 -18.33 -10.90 -16.08
N THR A 39 -18.61 -10.39 -17.29
CA THR A 39 -17.62 -9.58 -18.01
C THR A 39 -17.39 -8.23 -17.34
N VAL A 40 -18.43 -7.57 -16.85
CA VAL A 40 -18.32 -6.31 -16.09
C VAL A 40 -17.52 -6.52 -14.81
N THR A 41 -17.82 -7.56 -14.03
CA THR A 41 -17.07 -7.88 -12.80
C THR A 41 -15.62 -8.24 -13.11
N ALA A 42 -15.35 -9.05 -14.14
CA ALA A 42 -14.00 -9.38 -14.57
C ALA A 42 -13.21 -8.14 -14.99
N VAL A 43 -13.80 -7.23 -15.77
CA VAL A 43 -13.16 -5.96 -16.17
C VAL A 43 -12.90 -5.07 -14.96
N LEU A 44 -13.88 -4.95 -14.04
CA LEU A 44 -13.75 -4.12 -12.84
C LEU A 44 -12.67 -4.65 -11.88
N VAL A 45 -12.63 -5.97 -11.68
CA VAL A 45 -11.56 -6.66 -10.93
C VAL A 45 -10.21 -6.46 -11.63
N THR A 46 -10.13 -6.63 -12.94
CA THR A 46 -8.87 -6.44 -13.70
C THR A 46 -8.36 -5.01 -13.57
N GLN A 47 -9.23 -4.01 -13.70
CA GLN A 47 -8.86 -2.60 -13.52
C GLN A 47 -8.42 -2.31 -12.08
N LEU A 48 -9.08 -2.88 -11.08
CA LEU A 48 -8.69 -2.76 -9.68
C LEU A 48 -7.30 -3.38 -9.45
N LEU A 49 -7.07 -4.60 -9.94
CA LEU A 49 -5.78 -5.28 -9.83
C LEU A 49 -4.67 -4.50 -10.54
N LEU A 50 -4.92 -3.96 -11.74
CA LEU A 50 -3.94 -3.12 -12.44
C LEU A 50 -3.67 -1.81 -11.70
N LYS A 51 -4.69 -1.21 -11.08
CA LYS A 51 -4.54 0.02 -10.27
C LYS A 51 -3.74 -0.25 -8.99
N LEU A 52 -3.97 -1.40 -8.33
CA LEU A 52 -3.17 -1.85 -7.19
C LEU A 52 -1.73 -2.11 -7.64
N ARG A 53 -1.49 -2.89 -8.69
CA ARG A 53 -0.15 -3.13 -9.25
C ARG A 53 0.58 -1.85 -9.68
N ARG A 54 -0.13 -0.86 -10.24
CA ARG A 54 0.46 0.45 -10.59
C ARG A 54 0.83 1.25 -9.34
N ARG A 55 0.00 1.21 -8.29
CA ARG A 55 0.33 1.83 -7.00
C ARG A 55 1.56 1.19 -6.39
N ASP A 56 1.62 -0.14 -6.41
CA ASP A 56 2.75 -0.92 -5.92
C ASP A 56 4.00 -0.62 -6.74
N ALA A 57 3.92 -0.55 -8.08
CA ALA A 57 5.07 -0.20 -8.92
C ALA A 57 5.59 1.23 -8.66
N LEU A 58 4.72 2.17 -8.26
CA LEU A 58 5.12 3.53 -7.87
C LEU A 58 5.72 3.60 -6.45
N THR A 59 5.40 2.65 -5.56
CA THR A 59 5.99 2.57 -4.21
C THR A 59 7.20 1.63 -4.16
N GLU A 60 7.31 0.64 -5.04
CA GLU A 60 8.37 -0.39 -5.10
C GLU A 60 9.76 0.22 -5.19
N ARG A 61 9.88 1.37 -5.85
CA ARG A 61 11.16 2.08 -5.98
C ARG A 61 11.45 3.04 -4.83
N ARG A 62 10.62 3.12 -3.79
CA ARG A 62 10.82 4.01 -2.64
C ARG A 62 11.30 3.25 -1.41
N VAL A 63 12.49 3.59 -0.91
CA VAL A 63 13.10 2.97 0.26
C VAL A 63 13.38 4.01 1.34
N CYS A 64 12.95 3.74 2.57
CA CYS A 64 13.33 4.52 3.74
C CYS A 64 14.61 3.93 4.34
N VAL A 65 15.65 4.73 4.51
CA VAL A 65 16.87 4.36 5.24
C VAL A 65 16.83 5.12 6.57
N LEU A 66 16.64 4.40 7.67
CA LEU A 66 16.44 4.97 9.00
C LEU A 66 17.65 4.74 9.91
N VAL A 67 18.13 5.84 10.50
CA VAL A 67 19.27 5.86 11.42
C VAL A 67 18.89 6.59 12.70
N LEU A 68 18.90 5.88 13.82
CA LEU A 68 18.69 6.44 15.17
C LEU A 68 19.97 7.11 15.69
N GLY A 69 20.55 8.01 14.88
CA GLY A 69 21.88 8.55 15.09
C GLY A 69 22.16 9.71 14.14
N ASP A 70 23.34 10.32 14.31
CA ASP A 70 23.82 11.35 13.40
C ASP A 70 24.08 10.73 12.01
N ILE A 71 23.41 11.28 11.00
CA ILE A 71 23.51 10.83 9.61
C ILE A 71 24.96 10.88 9.13
N GLY A 72 25.66 12.00 9.39
CA GLY A 72 27.03 12.20 8.93
C GLY A 72 28.05 11.28 9.59
N ARG A 73 27.74 10.77 10.78
CA ARG A 73 28.57 9.80 11.52
C ARG A 73 28.22 8.34 11.26
N SER A 74 27.35 8.08 10.28
CA SER A 74 26.88 6.74 9.94
C SER A 74 27.29 6.30 8.51
N PRO A 75 28.59 6.10 8.21
CA PRO A 75 29.06 5.78 6.86
C PRO A 75 28.40 4.55 6.24
N ARG A 76 28.15 3.49 7.04
CA ARG A 76 27.52 2.25 6.56
C ARG A 76 26.13 2.50 5.98
N MET A 77 25.35 3.36 6.64
CA MET A 77 23.98 3.67 6.22
C MET A 77 23.98 4.67 5.05
N GLN A 78 24.94 5.59 5.01
CA GLN A 78 25.19 6.44 3.84
C GLN A 78 25.52 5.62 2.58
N TYR A 79 26.37 4.59 2.70
CA TYR A 79 26.66 3.69 1.57
C TYR A 79 25.45 2.88 1.14
N HIS A 80 24.61 2.42 2.08
CA HIS A 80 23.36 1.76 1.72
C HIS A 80 22.41 2.69 0.96
N ALA A 81 22.22 3.92 1.44
CA ALA A 81 21.41 4.92 0.76
C ALA A 81 21.94 5.20 -0.66
N LEU A 82 23.25 5.40 -0.80
CA LEU A 82 23.90 5.65 -2.09
C LEU A 82 23.80 4.45 -3.04
N SER A 83 23.99 3.23 -2.53
CA SER A 83 23.85 2.01 -3.33
C SER A 83 22.42 1.85 -3.84
N LEU A 84 21.42 2.06 -2.98
CA LEU A 84 20.00 1.99 -3.37
C LEU A 84 19.66 3.04 -4.43
N SER A 85 20.15 4.27 -4.26
CA SER A 85 19.99 5.32 -5.28
C SER A 85 20.58 4.92 -6.63
N LYS A 86 21.81 4.39 -6.64
CA LYS A 86 22.49 3.89 -7.85
C LYS A 86 21.73 2.77 -8.56
N HIS A 87 20.96 1.97 -7.82
CA HIS A 87 20.10 0.92 -8.37
C HIS A 87 18.72 1.42 -8.80
N GLY A 88 18.50 2.73 -8.75
CA GLY A 88 17.30 3.37 -9.28
C GLY A 88 16.19 3.59 -8.27
N TYR A 89 16.44 3.36 -6.98
CA TYR A 89 15.48 3.62 -5.91
C TYR A 89 15.51 5.10 -5.49
N SER A 90 14.34 5.66 -5.18
CA SER A 90 14.19 6.92 -4.45
C SER A 90 14.35 6.63 -2.96
N VAL A 91 15.35 7.24 -2.33
CA VAL A 91 15.72 6.96 -0.96
C VAL A 91 15.32 8.11 -0.05
N THR A 92 14.51 7.83 0.97
CA THR A 92 14.27 8.76 2.07
C THR A 92 15.26 8.43 3.19
N PHE A 93 16.20 9.32 3.47
CA PHE A 93 17.19 9.12 4.51
C PHE A 93 16.84 9.89 5.78
N VAL A 94 16.47 9.15 6.82
CA VAL A 94 15.93 9.69 8.06
C VAL A 94 16.93 9.54 9.21
N GLY A 95 17.23 10.62 9.93
CA GLY A 95 18.15 10.59 11.10
C GLY A 95 18.44 11.96 11.71
N PHE A 96 19.31 12.03 12.72
CA PHE A 96 19.60 13.29 13.41
C PHE A 96 20.48 14.23 12.56
N PRO A 97 20.13 15.53 12.45
CA PRO A 97 20.99 16.52 11.84
C PRO A 97 22.13 16.84 12.79
N GLY A 98 23.34 16.41 12.46
CA GLY A 98 24.53 16.72 13.24
C GLY A 98 25.70 17.07 12.35
N THR A 99 26.35 16.04 11.82
CA THR A 99 27.52 16.17 10.95
C THR A 99 27.06 16.18 9.50
N LYS A 100 27.70 16.99 8.64
CA LYS A 100 27.41 17.00 7.20
C LYS A 100 27.67 15.60 6.62
N PRO A 101 26.68 14.98 5.96
CA PRO A 101 26.87 13.71 5.26
C PRO A 101 27.89 13.81 4.12
N HIS A 102 28.28 12.66 3.57
CA HIS A 102 29.16 12.61 2.41
C HIS A 102 28.54 13.35 1.21
N GLN A 103 29.38 14.02 0.41
CA GLN A 103 28.91 14.87 -0.70
C GLN A 103 28.06 14.10 -1.72
N ASP A 104 28.41 12.84 -1.97
CA ASP A 104 27.64 11.95 -2.86
C ASP A 104 26.21 11.72 -2.39
N VAL A 105 25.95 11.79 -1.08
CA VAL A 105 24.60 11.64 -0.51
C VAL A 105 23.81 12.94 -0.63
N ILE A 106 24.48 14.07 -0.47
CA ILE A 106 23.86 15.41 -0.53
C ILE A 106 23.59 15.82 -1.98
N GLY A 107 24.45 15.43 -2.91
CA GLY A 107 24.36 15.76 -4.32
C GLY A 107 23.44 14.86 -5.14
N ASP A 108 22.88 13.82 -4.54
CA ASP A 108 22.01 12.87 -5.23
C ASP A 108 20.54 13.29 -5.12
N GLU A 109 19.94 13.65 -6.26
CA GLU A 109 18.53 14.08 -6.34
C GLU A 109 17.53 13.00 -5.92
N ARG A 110 17.93 11.73 -5.94
CA ARG A 110 17.07 10.62 -5.50
C ARG A 110 17.11 10.40 -4.00
N ILE A 111 18.03 11.06 -3.28
CA ILE A 111 18.17 10.93 -1.84
C ILE A 111 17.58 12.17 -1.16
N THR A 112 16.46 11.98 -0.47
CA THR A 112 15.82 13.04 0.32
C THR A 112 16.16 12.84 1.80
N ILE A 113 16.88 13.79 2.39
CA ILE A 113 17.25 13.74 3.80
C ILE A 113 16.15 14.37 4.66
N ILE A 114 15.57 13.60 5.58
CA ILE A 114 14.57 14.07 6.56
C ILE A 114 15.21 14.09 7.95
N PRO A 115 15.51 15.28 8.50
CA PRO A 115 16.07 15.38 9.83
C PRO A 115 15.03 15.06 10.90
N ILE A 116 15.38 14.22 11.86
CA ILE A 116 14.65 14.00 13.10
C ILE A 116 15.29 14.86 14.19
N THR A 117 14.48 15.51 15.03
CA THR A 117 14.98 16.20 16.23
C THR A 117 15.25 15.21 17.35
N GLU A 118 16.36 15.34 18.07
CA GLU A 118 16.58 14.52 19.27
C GLU A 118 15.61 14.95 20.39
N VAL A 119 14.82 14.00 20.89
CA VAL A 119 13.99 14.24 22.07
C VAL A 119 14.88 14.34 23.31
N LYS A 120 14.95 15.52 23.90
CA LYS A 120 15.47 15.68 25.25
C LYS A 120 14.41 15.14 26.21
N GLY A 121 14.66 13.99 26.84
CA GLY A 121 13.77 13.42 27.86
C GLY A 121 13.55 14.40 29.03
N LEU A 122 12.54 14.15 29.86
CA LEU A 122 12.29 14.95 31.06
C LEU A 122 13.59 15.07 31.88
N GLN A 123 14.09 16.29 32.05
CA GLN A 123 15.32 16.55 32.81
C GLN A 123 15.10 16.47 34.33
N VAL A 124 13.84 16.34 34.75
CA VAL A 124 13.43 16.35 36.16
C VAL A 124 12.78 15.00 36.48
N GLY A 125 13.40 14.20 37.36
CA GLY A 125 12.85 12.94 37.85
C GLY A 125 13.84 11.76 37.93
N PRO A 126 13.39 10.57 38.40
CA PRO A 126 14.21 9.37 38.48
C PRO A 126 14.74 8.96 37.09
N ARG A 127 16.03 8.55 37.00
CA ARG A 127 16.70 8.23 35.72
C ARG A 127 15.93 7.24 34.84
N MET A 128 15.24 6.26 35.45
CA MET A 128 14.41 5.28 34.74
C MET A 128 13.22 5.93 34.04
N VAL A 129 12.51 6.83 34.72
CA VAL A 129 11.33 7.51 34.16
C VAL A 129 11.75 8.45 33.01
N SER A 130 12.86 9.17 33.17
CA SER A 130 13.42 10.01 32.11
C SER A 130 13.80 9.19 30.87
N TYR A 131 14.42 8.02 31.06
CA TYR A 131 14.78 7.11 29.97
C TYR A 131 13.56 6.53 29.23
N VAL A 132 12.58 6.00 29.98
CA VAL A 132 11.35 5.45 29.39
C VAL A 132 10.57 6.53 28.65
N THR A 133 10.46 7.73 29.23
CA THR A 133 9.79 8.86 28.59
C THR A 133 10.52 9.30 27.32
N LYS A 134 11.87 9.37 27.34
CA LYS A 134 12.67 9.66 26.15
C LYS A 134 12.40 8.65 25.05
N VAL A 135 12.36 7.35 25.40
CA VAL A 135 12.08 6.26 24.45
C VAL A 135 10.67 6.38 23.85
N ILE A 136 9.63 6.59 24.67
CA ILE A 136 8.25 6.71 24.19
C ILE A 136 8.09 7.91 23.26
N LEU A 137 8.58 9.08 23.67
CA LEU A 137 8.50 10.29 22.86
C LEU A 137 9.29 10.16 21.55
N GLN A 138 10.48 9.56 21.59
CA GLN A 138 11.27 9.29 20.38
C GLN A 138 10.56 8.30 19.45
N SER A 139 9.88 7.29 20.01
CA SER A 139 9.07 6.33 19.23
C SER A 139 7.88 7.01 18.57
N LEU A 140 7.15 7.85 19.30
CA LEU A 140 6.02 8.60 18.79
C LEU A 140 6.46 9.59 17.70
N GLN A 141 7.57 10.29 17.92
CA GLN A 141 8.13 11.18 16.90
C GLN A 141 8.52 10.43 15.64
N LEU A 142 9.18 9.28 15.78
CA LEU A 142 9.54 8.43 14.64
C LEU A 142 8.29 7.96 13.89
N LEU A 143 7.26 7.52 14.61
CA LEU A 143 5.98 7.11 14.03
C LEU A 143 5.35 8.27 13.24
N LEU A 144 5.30 9.47 13.81
CA LEU A 144 4.74 10.64 13.15
C LEU A 144 5.56 11.06 11.91
N VAL A 145 6.88 10.94 11.95
CA VAL A 145 7.75 11.21 10.79
C VAL A 145 7.50 10.18 9.69
N LEU A 146 7.43 8.90 10.02
CA LEU A 146 7.14 7.83 9.07
C LEU A 146 5.74 8.00 8.46
N LEU A 147 4.72 8.30 9.27
CA LEU A 147 3.35 8.55 8.81
C LEU A 147 3.22 9.81 7.94
N LYS A 148 4.04 10.84 8.18
CA LYS A 148 4.05 12.07 7.37
C LYS A 148 4.86 11.94 6.08
N THR A 149 5.77 10.98 6.03
CA THR A 149 6.59 10.76 4.84
C THR A 149 5.79 9.93 3.84
N ASP A 150 6.05 10.14 2.55
CA ASP A 150 5.46 9.34 1.47
C ASP A 150 5.61 7.84 1.72
N VAL A 151 4.55 7.07 1.41
CA VAL A 151 4.52 5.61 1.57
C VAL A 151 5.75 4.97 0.90
N GLN A 152 6.62 4.39 1.72
CA GLN A 152 7.79 3.65 1.27
C GLN A 152 7.46 2.16 1.22
N SER A 153 7.97 1.44 0.22
CA SER A 153 7.76 -0.01 0.11
C SER A 153 8.70 -0.79 1.02
N HIS A 154 9.86 -0.24 1.34
CA HIS A 154 10.88 -0.90 2.14
C HIS A 154 11.48 0.07 3.17
N ILE A 155 11.74 -0.42 4.37
CA ILE A 155 12.41 0.33 5.44
C ILE A 155 13.68 -0.44 5.85
N LEU A 156 14.84 0.17 5.61
CA LEU A 156 16.14 -0.32 6.04
C LEU A 156 16.55 0.43 7.31
N MET A 157 16.49 -0.25 8.45
CA MET A 157 16.85 0.33 9.75
C MET A 157 18.19 -0.21 10.24
N GLN A 158 19.03 0.67 10.81
CA GLN A 158 20.31 0.25 11.40
C GLN A 158 20.10 -0.54 12.71
N ASN A 159 20.80 -1.67 12.86
CA ASN A 159 20.83 -2.47 14.10
C ASN A 159 22.08 -2.20 14.95
N PRO A 160 21.97 -2.03 16.28
CA PRO A 160 20.77 -2.24 17.11
C PRO A 160 19.85 -1.01 17.11
N PRO A 161 18.63 -1.06 16.53
CA PRO A 161 17.66 -0.07 16.95
C PRO A 161 17.10 -0.53 18.30
N GLY A 162 16.76 0.39 19.19
CA GLY A 162 16.03 -0.01 20.40
C GLY A 162 14.73 -0.75 20.02
N LEU A 163 14.30 -1.72 20.84
CA LEU A 163 12.95 -2.30 20.84
C LEU A 163 11.82 -1.35 20.36
N PRO A 164 11.75 -0.08 20.83
CA PRO A 164 10.80 0.94 20.33
C PRO A 164 10.69 1.08 18.80
N SER A 165 11.82 1.13 18.09
CA SER A 165 11.83 1.48 16.66
C SER A 165 11.39 0.32 15.79
N ILE A 166 11.61 -0.92 16.25
CA ILE A 166 11.10 -2.13 15.60
C ILE A 166 9.57 -2.16 15.68
N VAL A 167 8.98 -1.88 16.85
CA VAL A 167 7.51 -1.85 17.04
C VAL A 167 6.87 -0.78 16.15
N VAL A 168 7.45 0.41 16.10
CA VAL A 168 6.97 1.51 15.26
C VAL A 168 7.05 1.16 13.77
N THR A 169 8.17 0.59 13.33
CA THR A 169 8.34 0.18 11.93
C THR A 169 7.34 -0.92 11.57
N TRP A 170 7.11 -1.87 12.46
CA TRP A 170 6.12 -2.94 12.26
C TRP A 170 4.68 -2.40 12.15
N LEU A 171 4.30 -1.42 12.98
CA LEU A 171 2.99 -0.76 12.90
C LEU A 171 2.77 0.04 11.61
N VAL A 172 3.84 0.59 11.01
CA VAL A 172 3.74 1.34 9.75
C VAL A 172 3.70 0.39 8.54
N CYS A 173 4.35 -0.76 8.63
CA CYS A 173 4.40 -1.75 7.55
C CYS A 173 3.19 -2.70 7.51
N TYR A 174 2.31 -2.69 8.51
CA TYR A 174 1.07 -3.48 8.56
C TYR A 174 -0.12 -2.68 8.02
#